data_AF-A0A954JDQ6-F1
#
_entry.id   AF-A0A954JDQ6-F1
#
_cell.length_a   1.000
_cell.length_b   1.000
_cell.length_c   1.000
_cell.angle_alpha   90.00
_cell.angle_beta   90.00
_cell.angle_gamma   90.00
#
_symmetry.space_group_name_H-M   'P 1'
#
loop_
_entity.id
_entity.type
_entity.pdbx_description
1 polymer ?
#
loop_
_entity_poly.entity_id
_entity_poly.type
_entity_poly.pdbx_seq_one_letter_code
_entity_poly.pdbx_strand_id
1 'polypeptide(L)'
;MKVILANPRGFCAGVNMAIQCLEEAVKLFGSQVFVYHEIVHNKYVVDRFVREGVTFVDRLEEVPVGSILLFSAHGVSPQIRKLAQERQLHTIDATCPLVTKVHLEAIKYARSGYHIVLIGHEGHDEVIGTMGEAPESITLVETAEDVDQLSFPADARIAFLTQTTLSVQEAGLVIDRLRERFPQIESPP
;
A
#
# COMPACT_ATOMS: atom_id res chain seq x y z
N MET A 1 16.95 -21.38 30.95
CA MET A 1 16.25 -21.07 29.69
C MET A 1 17.08 -20.06 28.91
N LYS A 2 17.44 -20.34 27.66
CA LYS A 2 18.18 -19.41 26.80
C LYS A 2 17.18 -18.74 25.84
N VAL A 3 17.07 -17.41 25.91
CA VAL A 3 16.26 -16.61 24.97
C VAL A 3 17.18 -16.12 23.85
N ILE A 4 16.77 -16.29 22.60
CA ILE A 4 17.49 -15.83 21.41
C ILE A 4 16.65 -14.75 20.73
N LEU A 5 17.28 -13.60 20.44
CA LEU A 5 16.64 -12.47 19.77
C LEU A 5 17.20 -12.32 18.36
N ALA A 6 16.33 -12.30 17.36
CA ALA A 6 16.72 -12.09 15.97
C ALA A 6 17.23 -10.66 15.71
N ASN A 7 18.11 -10.50 14.72
CA ASN A 7 18.48 -9.21 14.14
C ASN A 7 18.59 -9.38 12.61
N PRO A 8 17.87 -8.59 11.80
CA PRO A 8 16.98 -7.48 12.19
C PRO A 8 15.66 -7.95 12.87
N ARG A 9 15.06 -7.07 13.67
CA ARG A 9 13.69 -7.19 14.23
C ARG A 9 13.11 -5.81 14.54
N GLY A 10 11.79 -5.67 14.51
CA GLY A 10 11.10 -4.42 14.90
C GLY A 10 10.85 -3.46 13.74
N PHE A 11 10.91 -2.17 14.00
CA PHE A 11 10.48 -1.13 13.06
C PHE A 11 11.43 -0.97 11.87
N CYS A 12 10.85 -0.92 10.67
CA CYS A 12 11.54 -0.52 9.46
C CYS A 12 11.52 1.01 9.29
N ALA A 13 12.23 1.53 8.29
CA ALA A 13 12.30 2.96 8.03
C ALA A 13 10.92 3.58 7.71
N GLY A 14 10.07 2.89 6.93
CA GLY A 14 8.73 3.37 6.59
C GLY A 14 7.81 3.48 7.80
N VAL A 15 7.83 2.48 8.68
CA VAL A 15 7.07 2.50 9.95
C VAL A 15 7.52 3.66 10.83
N ASN A 16 8.84 3.85 11.02
CA ASN A 16 9.36 4.96 11.81
C ASN A 16 8.94 6.32 11.23
N MET A 17 9.05 6.48 9.91
CA MET A 17 8.66 7.71 9.23
C MET A 17 7.16 8.01 9.42
N ALA A 18 6.29 7.02 9.26
CA ALA A 18 4.85 7.23 9.39
C ALA A 18 4.44 7.59 10.82
N ILE A 19 5.03 6.92 11.81
CA ILE A 19 4.81 7.24 13.23
C ILE A 19 5.30 8.66 13.54
N GLN A 20 6.50 9.03 13.08
CA GLN A 20 7.04 10.37 13.27
C GLN A 20 6.18 11.44 12.59
N CYS A 21 5.66 11.15 11.40
CA CYS A 21 4.76 12.05 10.68
C CYS A 21 3.51 12.37 11.50
N LEU A 22 2.88 11.34 12.09
CA LEU A 22 1.72 11.52 12.97
C LEU A 22 2.09 12.23 14.28
N GLU A 23 3.23 11.91 14.90
CA GLU A 23 3.71 12.62 16.09
C GLU A 23 3.90 14.12 15.83
N GLU A 24 4.52 14.49 14.70
CA GLU A 24 4.71 15.89 14.33
C GLU A 24 3.38 16.59 13.97
N ALA A 25 2.46 15.90 13.29
CA ALA A 25 1.13 16.44 13.02
C ALA A 25 0.38 16.75 14.33
N VAL A 26 0.40 15.84 15.30
CA VAL A 26 -0.22 16.07 16.62
C VAL A 26 0.44 17.22 17.37
N LYS A 27 1.77 17.35 17.30
CA LYS A 27 2.48 18.48 17.92
C LYS A 27 2.11 19.83 17.30
N LEU A 28 1.93 19.88 15.98
CA LEU A 28 1.69 21.13 15.24
C LEU A 28 0.22 21.56 15.27
N PHE A 29 -0.71 20.60 15.17
CA PHE A 29 -2.14 20.87 14.98
C PHE A 29 -3.01 20.49 16.18
N GLY A 30 -2.42 19.88 17.22
CA GLY A 30 -3.14 19.33 18.36
C GLY A 30 -3.74 17.95 18.06
N SER A 31 -4.58 17.46 18.96
CA SER A 31 -5.10 16.08 18.89
C SER A 31 -6.26 15.88 17.91
N GLN A 32 -6.78 16.94 17.28
CA GLN A 32 -7.85 16.86 16.28
C GLN A 32 -7.33 16.44 14.90
N VAL A 33 -6.48 15.43 14.87
CA VAL A 33 -5.90 14.84 13.67
C VAL A 33 -6.62 13.55 13.35
N PHE A 34 -7.01 13.38 12.08
CA PHE A 34 -7.60 12.16 11.57
C PHE A 34 -6.56 11.35 10.81
N VAL A 35 -6.68 10.03 10.84
CA VAL A 35 -5.86 9.12 10.03
C VAL A 35 -6.80 8.19 9.27
N TYR A 36 -6.63 8.12 7.96
CA TYR A 36 -7.35 7.17 7.12
C TYR A 36 -6.69 5.79 7.23
N HIS A 37 -7.42 4.85 7.81
CA HIS A 37 -6.96 3.55 8.36
C HIS A 37 -5.88 3.69 9.44
N GLU A 38 -5.49 2.57 10.05
CA GLU A 38 -4.41 2.55 11.04
C GLU A 38 -3.10 3.05 10.42
N ILE A 39 -2.36 3.93 11.14
CA ILE A 39 -1.08 4.50 10.65
C ILE A 39 -0.08 3.39 10.27
N VAL A 40 -0.09 2.31 11.04
CA VAL A 40 0.57 1.01 10.83
C VAL A 40 -0.27 -0.06 11.53
N HIS A 41 -0.24 -1.32 11.04
CA HIS A 41 -0.94 -2.45 11.66
C HIS A 41 -0.31 -2.91 12.99
N ASN A 42 -0.35 -2.05 14.01
CA ASN A 42 0.14 -2.35 15.35
C ASN A 42 -0.76 -1.71 16.42
N LYS A 43 -1.54 -2.55 17.10
CA LYS A 43 -2.48 -2.13 18.13
C LYS A 43 -1.85 -1.26 19.22
N TYR A 44 -0.63 -1.55 19.67
CA TYR A 44 0.01 -0.74 20.72
C TYR A 44 0.30 0.69 20.25
N VAL A 45 0.74 0.84 18.99
CA VAL A 45 0.97 2.16 18.38
C VAL A 45 -0.35 2.90 18.19
N VAL A 46 -1.38 2.21 17.68
CA VAL A 46 -2.72 2.80 17.47
C VAL A 46 -3.34 3.25 18.79
N ASP A 47 -3.39 2.37 19.79
CA ASP A 47 -3.95 2.66 21.13
C ASP A 47 -3.21 3.84 21.81
N ARG A 48 -1.90 4.02 21.55
CA ARG A 48 -1.14 5.18 22.03
C ARG A 48 -1.71 6.47 21.45
N PHE A 49 -1.85 6.57 20.14
CA PHE A 49 -2.34 7.78 19.48
C PHE A 49 -3.82 8.06 19.75
N VAL A 50 -4.65 7.02 19.89
CA VAL A 50 -6.05 7.19 20.33
C VAL A 50 -6.11 7.84 21.71
N ARG A 51 -5.26 7.43 22.66
CA ARG A 51 -5.17 8.09 23.99
C ARG A 51 -4.69 9.53 23.92
N GLU A 52 -3.91 9.86 22.90
CA GLU A 52 -3.47 11.24 22.61
C GLU A 52 -4.54 12.05 21.86
N GLY A 53 -5.66 11.42 21.47
CA GLY A 53 -6.86 12.05 20.90
C GLY A 53 -6.97 11.95 19.37
N VAL A 54 -6.04 11.27 18.70
CA VAL A 54 -6.11 10.99 17.26
C VAL A 54 -7.31 10.09 16.94
N THR A 55 -8.00 10.37 15.83
CA THR A 55 -9.12 9.55 15.36
C THR A 55 -8.74 8.80 14.09
N PHE A 56 -8.75 7.47 14.15
CA PHE A 56 -8.59 6.61 12.97
C PHE A 56 -9.97 6.35 12.35
N VAL A 57 -10.08 6.46 11.02
CA VAL A 57 -11.34 6.30 10.28
C VAL A 57 -11.16 5.35 9.11
N ASP A 58 -12.20 4.59 8.78
CA ASP A 58 -12.22 3.73 7.59
C ASP A 58 -12.86 4.42 6.38
N ARG A 59 -13.53 5.55 6.61
CA ARG A 59 -14.24 6.31 5.58
C ARG A 59 -14.00 7.79 5.70
N LEU A 60 -13.75 8.44 4.56
CA LEU A 60 -13.54 9.90 4.52
C LEU A 60 -14.80 10.70 4.85
N GLU A 61 -15.99 10.11 4.83
CA GLU A 61 -17.20 10.80 5.24
C GLU A 61 -17.26 11.10 6.73
N GLU A 62 -16.52 10.34 7.54
CA GLU A 62 -16.43 10.50 8.99
C GLU A 62 -15.55 11.70 9.37
N VAL A 63 -14.75 12.20 8.43
CA VAL A 63 -13.82 13.32 8.64
C VAL A 63 -14.55 14.65 8.38
N PRO A 64 -14.58 15.57 9.36
CA PRO A 64 -15.14 16.91 9.15
C PRO A 64 -14.39 17.66 8.05
N VAL A 65 -15.13 18.38 7.21
CA VAL A 65 -14.57 19.23 6.13
C VAL A 65 -13.51 20.20 6.69
N GLY A 66 -12.39 20.36 5.99
CA GLY A 66 -11.29 21.22 6.43
C GLY A 66 -10.36 20.61 7.50
N SER A 67 -10.59 19.39 7.95
CA SER A 67 -9.74 18.76 8.99
C SER A 67 -8.37 18.33 8.45
N ILE A 68 -7.42 18.15 9.36
CA ILE A 68 -6.13 17.51 9.08
C ILE A 68 -6.35 16.00 8.95
N LEU A 69 -5.93 15.43 7.82
CA LEU A 69 -6.03 14.00 7.54
C LEU A 69 -4.66 13.43 7.17
N LEU A 70 -4.26 12.34 7.79
CA LEU A 70 -3.10 11.56 7.38
C LEU A 70 -3.52 10.35 6.55
N PHE A 71 -2.77 10.05 5.49
CA PHE A 71 -2.79 8.73 4.86
C PHE A 71 -1.77 7.82 5.54
N SER A 72 -2.13 6.55 5.74
CA SER A 72 -1.28 5.57 6.44
C SER A 72 -0.02 5.19 5.67
N ALA A 73 0.88 4.42 6.32
CA ALA A 73 2.09 3.91 5.68
C ALA A 73 1.84 3.01 4.48
N HIS A 74 0.66 2.39 4.40
CA HIS A 74 0.26 1.43 3.37
C HIS A 74 -0.13 2.09 2.05
N GLY A 75 -0.29 3.42 2.03
CA GLY A 75 -0.72 4.15 0.83
C GLY A 75 -2.21 4.11 0.59
N VAL A 76 -2.65 4.99 -0.32
CA VAL A 76 -4.06 5.14 -0.70
C VAL A 76 -4.19 5.32 -2.20
N SER A 77 -5.34 4.95 -2.74
CA SER A 77 -5.63 5.09 -4.16
C SER A 77 -5.81 6.56 -4.59
N PRO A 78 -5.66 6.88 -5.88
CA PRO A 78 -5.97 8.20 -6.43
C PRO A 78 -7.39 8.68 -6.14
N GLN A 79 -8.36 7.76 -6.06
CA GLN A 79 -9.75 8.07 -5.77
C GLN A 79 -9.92 8.58 -4.33
N ILE A 80 -9.23 7.99 -3.34
CA ILE A 80 -9.22 8.47 -1.95
C ILE A 80 -8.57 9.85 -1.86
N ARG A 81 -7.47 10.08 -2.59
CA ARG A 81 -6.81 11.41 -2.66
C ARG A 81 -7.77 12.47 -3.22
N LYS A 82 -8.49 12.14 -4.30
CA LYS A 82 -9.47 13.03 -4.92
C LYS A 82 -10.63 13.34 -3.96
N LEU A 83 -11.18 12.32 -3.28
CA LEU A 83 -12.28 12.52 -2.32
C LEU A 83 -11.85 13.39 -1.14
N ALA A 84 -10.62 13.22 -0.64
CA ALA A 84 -10.06 14.09 0.40
C ALA A 84 -9.95 15.55 -0.07
N GLN A 85 -9.52 15.77 -1.32
CA GLN A 85 -9.46 17.09 -1.93
C GLN A 85 -10.85 17.72 -2.10
N GLU A 86 -11.85 16.96 -2.57
CA GLU A 86 -13.24 17.41 -2.71
C GLU A 86 -13.86 17.82 -1.37
N ARG A 87 -13.49 17.12 -0.29
CA ARG A 87 -13.85 17.45 1.10
C ARG A 87 -13.00 18.56 1.71
N GLN A 88 -12.10 19.18 0.95
CA GLN A 88 -11.22 20.26 1.38
C GLN A 88 -10.37 19.87 2.59
N LEU A 89 -10.01 18.60 2.72
CA LEU A 89 -9.17 18.12 3.82
C LEU A 89 -7.73 18.57 3.61
N HIS A 90 -7.07 18.91 4.71
CA HIS A 90 -5.65 19.23 4.72
C HIS A 90 -4.86 17.93 4.89
N THR A 91 -4.48 17.32 3.76
CA THR A 91 -3.88 15.99 3.77
C THR A 91 -2.37 16.01 3.99
N ILE A 92 -1.88 15.08 4.82
CA ILE A 92 -0.48 14.77 5.01
C ILE A 92 -0.27 13.30 4.61
N ASP A 93 0.70 13.04 3.74
CA ASP A 93 0.91 11.70 3.21
C ASP A 93 2.06 10.98 3.94
N ALA A 94 1.74 9.97 4.73
CA ALA A 94 2.72 9.16 5.44
C ALA A 94 3.06 7.84 4.73
N THR A 95 2.63 7.68 3.46
CA THR A 95 2.90 6.48 2.65
C THR A 95 4.39 6.15 2.62
N CYS A 96 4.73 4.90 2.89
CA CYS A 96 6.11 4.43 2.81
C CYS A 96 6.70 4.72 1.42
N PRO A 97 7.94 5.25 1.30
CA PRO A 97 8.55 5.51 -0.01
C PRO A 97 8.69 4.25 -0.89
N LEU A 98 8.80 3.07 -0.29
CA LEU A 98 8.85 1.80 -1.02
C LEU A 98 7.48 1.42 -1.60
N VAL A 99 6.38 1.73 -0.90
CA VAL A 99 5.02 1.59 -1.44
C VAL A 99 4.79 2.61 -2.56
N THR A 100 5.23 3.85 -2.35
CA THR A 100 5.19 4.90 -3.38
C THR A 100 5.94 4.48 -4.64
N LYS A 101 7.09 3.79 -4.51
CA LYS A 101 7.81 3.21 -5.66
C LYS A 101 6.90 2.24 -6.44
N VAL A 102 6.20 1.33 -5.77
CA VAL A 102 5.28 0.37 -6.41
C VAL A 102 4.15 1.10 -7.14
N HIS A 103 3.55 2.12 -6.52
CA HIS A 103 2.53 2.96 -7.16
C HIS A 103 3.07 3.62 -8.44
N LEU A 104 4.27 4.20 -8.39
CA LEU A 104 4.88 4.86 -9.54
C LEU A 104 5.22 3.87 -10.67
N GLU A 105 5.65 2.65 -10.35
CA GLU A 105 5.85 1.60 -11.36
C GLU A 105 4.53 1.15 -11.98
N ALA A 106 3.44 1.01 -11.20
CA ALA A 106 2.11 0.70 -11.73
C ALA A 106 1.66 1.76 -12.76
N ILE A 107 1.78 3.05 -12.41
CA ILE A 107 1.46 4.17 -13.33
C ILE A 107 2.32 4.10 -14.59
N LYS A 108 3.63 3.86 -14.43
CA LYS A 108 4.59 3.82 -15.55
C LYS A 108 4.31 2.67 -16.52
N TYR A 109 4.03 1.47 -16.00
CA TYR A 109 3.68 0.32 -16.82
C TYR A 109 2.36 0.52 -17.55
N ALA A 110 1.33 0.99 -16.86
CA ALA A 110 0.03 1.29 -17.48
C ALA A 110 0.15 2.31 -18.61
N ARG A 111 0.88 3.41 -18.39
CA ARG A 111 1.17 4.41 -19.43
C ARG A 111 1.95 3.86 -20.63
N SER A 112 2.71 2.79 -20.41
CA SER A 112 3.49 2.11 -21.45
C SER A 112 2.72 0.98 -22.14
N GLY A 113 1.43 0.81 -21.83
CA GLY A 113 0.54 -0.18 -22.44
C GLY A 113 0.73 -1.60 -21.92
N TYR A 114 1.26 -1.76 -20.71
CA TYR A 114 1.41 -3.06 -20.06
C TYR A 114 0.14 -3.48 -19.33
N HIS A 115 -0.17 -4.78 -19.38
CA HIS A 115 -0.96 -5.46 -18.37
C HIS A 115 -0.08 -5.75 -17.15
N ILE A 116 -0.55 -5.38 -15.98
CA ILE A 116 0.19 -5.49 -14.72
C ILE A 116 -0.43 -6.61 -13.91
N VAL A 117 0.37 -7.59 -13.53
CA VAL A 117 -0.04 -8.62 -12.56
C VAL A 117 0.49 -8.20 -11.19
N LEU A 118 -0.39 -7.77 -10.31
CA LEU A 118 -0.04 -7.48 -8.92
C LEU A 118 -0.14 -8.77 -8.11
N ILE A 119 0.97 -9.18 -7.50
CA ILE A 119 0.99 -10.27 -6.52
C ILE A 119 0.75 -9.66 -5.14
N GLY A 120 -0.30 -10.07 -4.46
CA GLY A 120 -0.68 -9.50 -3.17
C GLY A 120 -1.90 -10.18 -2.57
N HIS A 121 -2.30 -9.77 -1.37
CA HIS A 121 -3.51 -10.29 -0.74
C HIS A 121 -4.72 -9.38 -0.97
N GLU A 122 -5.84 -9.96 -1.41
CA GLU A 122 -7.09 -9.23 -1.58
C GLU A 122 -7.52 -8.56 -0.26
N GLY A 123 -7.99 -7.31 -0.37
CA GLY A 123 -8.46 -6.54 0.78
C GLY A 123 -7.38 -5.87 1.62
N HIS A 124 -6.08 -6.10 1.35
CA HIS A 124 -5.02 -5.36 2.05
C HIS A 124 -4.92 -3.90 1.54
N ASP A 125 -4.79 -2.93 2.46
CA ASP A 125 -4.73 -1.49 2.14
C ASP A 125 -3.73 -1.15 1.03
N GLU A 126 -2.51 -1.70 1.11
CA GLU A 126 -1.46 -1.50 0.10
C GLU A 126 -1.86 -2.03 -1.29
N VAL A 127 -2.57 -3.16 -1.33
CA VAL A 127 -3.05 -3.76 -2.57
C VAL A 127 -4.17 -2.91 -3.15
N ILE A 128 -5.13 -2.47 -2.34
CA ILE A 128 -6.22 -1.58 -2.77
C ILE A 128 -5.64 -0.26 -3.31
N GLY A 129 -4.66 0.32 -2.60
CA GLY A 129 -3.94 1.52 -3.02
C GLY A 129 -3.26 1.37 -4.37
N THR A 130 -2.47 0.30 -4.53
CA THR A 130 -1.71 0.02 -5.76
C THR A 130 -2.63 -0.30 -6.94
N MET A 131 -3.66 -1.12 -6.74
CA MET A 131 -4.67 -1.45 -7.77
C MET A 131 -5.36 -0.18 -8.29
N GLY A 132 -5.64 0.77 -7.39
CA GLY A 132 -6.29 2.03 -7.72
C GLY A 132 -5.47 2.97 -8.61
N GLU A 133 -4.14 2.79 -8.71
CA GLU A 133 -3.27 3.61 -9.57
C GLU A 133 -3.45 3.30 -11.06
N ALA A 134 -3.84 2.07 -11.40
CA ALA A 134 -3.97 1.61 -12.79
C ALA A 134 -5.13 0.61 -12.97
N PRO A 135 -6.37 0.92 -12.56
CA PRO A 135 -7.47 -0.05 -12.43
C PRO A 135 -7.81 -0.77 -13.74
N GLU A 136 -7.63 -0.12 -14.89
CA GLU A 136 -7.92 -0.69 -16.22
C GLU A 136 -6.79 -1.58 -16.77
N SER A 137 -5.64 -1.62 -16.08
CA SER A 137 -4.44 -2.30 -16.58
C SER A 137 -3.85 -3.28 -15.57
N ILE A 138 -4.43 -3.40 -14.38
CA ILE A 138 -3.87 -4.21 -13.30
C ILE A 138 -4.81 -5.33 -12.89
N THR A 139 -4.25 -6.51 -12.60
CA THR A 139 -4.98 -7.70 -12.17
C THR A 139 -4.27 -8.28 -10.96
N LEU A 140 -5.04 -8.56 -9.90
CA LEU A 140 -4.51 -9.16 -8.67
C LEU A 140 -4.43 -10.69 -8.82
N VAL A 141 -3.35 -11.26 -8.30
CA VAL A 141 -3.20 -12.70 -8.05
C VAL A 141 -2.62 -12.93 -6.66
N GLU A 142 -3.03 -14.00 -6.00
CA GLU A 142 -2.48 -14.39 -4.70
C GLU A 142 -1.62 -15.66 -4.80
N THR A 143 -1.95 -16.54 -5.75
CA THR A 143 -1.41 -17.89 -5.86
C THR A 143 -0.92 -18.22 -7.28
N ALA A 144 -0.17 -19.32 -7.40
CA ALA A 144 0.26 -19.82 -8.70
C ALA A 144 -0.94 -20.32 -9.54
N GLU A 145 -1.99 -20.81 -8.89
CA GLU A 145 -3.23 -21.24 -9.53
C GLU A 145 -4.00 -20.07 -10.12
N ASP A 146 -3.98 -18.88 -9.49
CA ASP A 146 -4.59 -17.67 -10.05
C ASP A 146 -3.90 -17.26 -11.36
N VAL A 147 -2.57 -17.40 -11.41
CA VAL A 147 -1.78 -17.17 -12.63
C VAL A 147 -2.25 -18.07 -13.78
N ASP A 148 -2.69 -19.29 -13.46
CA ASP A 148 -3.18 -20.22 -14.48
C ASP A 148 -4.51 -19.82 -15.12
N GLN A 149 -5.28 -18.97 -14.45
CA GLN A 149 -6.53 -18.42 -14.96
C GLN A 149 -6.33 -17.12 -15.75
N LEU A 150 -5.14 -16.52 -15.69
CA LEU A 150 -4.86 -15.27 -16.42
C LEU A 150 -4.91 -15.48 -17.94
N SER A 151 -5.66 -14.61 -18.62
CA SER A 151 -5.78 -14.60 -20.07
C SER A 151 -5.50 -13.21 -20.61
N PHE A 152 -4.45 -13.08 -21.42
CA PHE A 152 -4.08 -11.86 -22.10
C PHE A 152 -3.95 -12.12 -23.60
N PRO A 153 -4.07 -11.08 -24.46
CA PRO A 153 -3.73 -11.19 -25.87
C PRO A 153 -2.32 -11.76 -26.09
N ALA A 154 -2.11 -12.48 -27.20
CA ALA A 154 -0.82 -13.13 -27.48
C ALA A 154 0.35 -12.14 -27.64
N ASP A 155 0.07 -10.89 -28.00
CA ASP A 155 1.00 -9.78 -28.15
C ASP A 155 1.01 -8.82 -26.95
N ALA A 156 0.31 -9.18 -25.86
CA ALA A 156 0.24 -8.38 -24.66
C ALA A 156 1.63 -8.21 -24.02
N ARG A 157 1.95 -6.95 -23.68
CA ARG A 157 3.08 -6.63 -22.83
C ARG A 157 2.65 -6.83 -21.39
N ILE A 158 3.35 -7.66 -20.64
CA ILE A 158 2.98 -8.00 -19.26
C ILE A 158 4.14 -7.62 -18.35
N ALA A 159 3.83 -7.03 -17.20
CA ALA A 159 4.76 -6.78 -16.11
C ALA A 159 4.14 -7.30 -14.82
N PHE A 160 4.96 -7.64 -13.82
CA PHE A 160 4.43 -7.93 -12.49
C PHE A 160 4.91 -6.90 -11.46
N LEU A 161 4.14 -6.76 -10.38
CA LEU A 161 4.49 -6.02 -9.17
C LEU A 161 4.14 -6.88 -7.96
N THR A 162 4.66 -6.54 -6.79
CA THR A 162 4.40 -7.28 -5.55
C THR A 162 4.03 -6.32 -4.44
N GLN A 163 3.09 -6.73 -3.58
CA GLN A 163 2.94 -6.16 -2.26
C GLN A 163 4.27 -6.32 -1.48
N THR A 164 4.65 -5.28 -0.72
CA THR A 164 5.98 -5.16 -0.11
C THR A 164 6.22 -6.09 1.09
N THR A 165 5.16 -6.66 1.66
CA THR A 165 5.19 -7.43 2.91
C THR A 165 4.94 -8.93 2.72
N LEU A 166 4.97 -9.44 1.48
CA LEU A 166 4.75 -10.85 1.22
C LEU A 166 5.88 -11.73 1.77
N SER A 167 5.55 -12.99 2.05
CA SER A 167 6.56 -14.02 2.21
C SER A 167 7.38 -14.13 0.93
N VAL A 168 8.71 -14.07 1.07
CA VAL A 168 9.64 -14.20 -0.07
C VAL A 168 9.46 -15.55 -0.78
N GLN A 169 9.14 -16.60 -0.03
CA GLN A 169 8.95 -17.94 -0.60
C GLN A 169 7.64 -18.03 -1.39
N GLU A 170 6.54 -17.54 -0.83
CA GLU A 170 5.22 -17.59 -1.47
C GLU A 170 5.21 -16.71 -2.73
N ALA A 171 5.73 -15.49 -2.64
CA ALA A 171 5.89 -14.63 -3.81
C ALA A 171 6.78 -15.27 -4.88
N GLY A 172 7.84 -15.98 -4.49
CA GLY A 172 8.72 -16.71 -5.41
C GLY A 172 7.97 -17.75 -6.24
N LEU A 173 7.08 -18.54 -5.62
CA LEU A 173 6.27 -19.53 -6.32
C LEU A 173 5.37 -18.90 -7.39
N VAL A 174 4.73 -17.77 -7.08
CA VAL A 174 3.87 -17.05 -8.02
C VAL A 174 4.69 -16.43 -9.16
N ILE A 175 5.85 -15.84 -8.85
CA ILE A 175 6.77 -15.24 -9.84
C ILE A 175 7.29 -16.31 -10.81
N ASP A 176 7.70 -17.47 -10.30
CA ASP A 176 8.20 -18.56 -11.14
C ASP A 176 7.10 -19.05 -12.09
N ARG A 177 5.87 -19.22 -11.60
CA ARG A 177 4.72 -19.58 -12.43
C ARG A 177 4.42 -18.52 -13.50
N LEU A 178 4.49 -17.23 -13.14
CA LEU A 178 4.32 -16.13 -14.10
C LEU A 178 5.37 -16.16 -15.21
N ARG A 179 6.62 -16.43 -14.89
CA ARG A 179 7.71 -16.53 -15.88
C ARG A 179 7.56 -17.74 -16.79
N GLU A 180 7.10 -18.87 -16.26
CA GLU A 180 6.81 -20.05 -17.08
C GLU A 180 5.66 -19.79 -18.07
N ARG A 181 4.59 -19.15 -17.60
CA ARG A 181 3.40 -18.87 -18.42
C ARG A 181 3.60 -17.71 -19.39
N PHE A 182 4.32 -16.68 -18.98
CA PHE A 182 4.60 -15.47 -19.73
C PHE A 182 6.13 -15.22 -19.81
N PRO A 183 6.87 -15.91 -20.68
CA PRO A 183 8.34 -15.84 -20.72
C PRO A 183 8.92 -14.45 -21.02
N GLN A 184 8.10 -13.54 -21.57
CA GLN A 184 8.48 -12.15 -21.86
C GLN A 184 8.00 -11.16 -20.78
N ILE A 185 7.52 -11.64 -19.63
CA ILE A 185 7.05 -10.79 -18.54
C ILE A 185 8.19 -9.92 -18.00
N GLU A 186 7.94 -8.62 -17.88
CA GLU A 186 8.88 -7.67 -17.31
C GLU A 186 8.82 -7.70 -15.78
N SER A 187 9.98 -7.61 -15.15
CA SER A 187 10.10 -7.45 -13.71
C SER A 187 10.40 -5.99 -13.35
N PRO A 188 9.95 -5.51 -12.18
CA PRO A 188 10.30 -4.18 -11.72
C PRO A 188 11.81 -4.08 -11.45
N PRO A 189 12.40 -2.87 -11.61
CA PRO A 189 13.83 -2.65 -11.42
C PRO A 189 14.26 -2.70 -9.94
#